data_AF-A0A963I135-F1
#
_entry.id   AF-A0A963I135-F1
#
_cell.length_a   1.000
_cell.length_b   1.000
_cell.length_c   1.000
_cell.angle_alpha   90.00
_cell.angle_beta   90.00
_cell.angle_gamma   90.00
#
_symmetry.space_group_name_H-M   'P 1'
#
loop_
_entity.id
_entity.type
_entity.pdbx_description
1 polymer ?
#
loop_
_entity_poly.entity_id
_entity_poly.type
_entity_poly.pdbx_seq_one_letter_code
_entity_poly.pdbx_strand_id
1 'polypeptide(L)' 'VCHQIREGNRSVVGMMIESNIEAGNQPIPKDLSQLKYGCSVTDACVGWDDTVAMIRGAHEVLREGLAKRG' A
#
# COMPACT_ATOMS: atom_id res chain seq x y z
N VAL A 1 0.48 10.40 5.85
CA VAL A 1 1.29 9.81 6.94
C VAL A 1 2.77 10.19 6.87
N CYS A 2 3.46 9.99 5.74
CA CYS A 2 4.90 10.24 5.62
C CYS A 2 5.34 11.66 6.03
N HIS A 3 4.54 12.68 5.74
CA HIS A 3 4.82 14.06 6.12
C HIS A 3 4.93 14.25 7.65
N GLN A 4 4.02 13.63 8.42
CA GLN A 4 4.06 13.70 9.88
C GLN A 4 5.34 13.06 10.44
N ILE A 5 5.74 11.92 9.88
CA ILE A 5 6.98 11.24 10.24
C ILE A 5 8.19 12.13 9.94
N ARG A 6 8.21 12.78 8.75
CA ARG A 6 9.24 13.72 8.30
C ARG A 6 9.33 14.96 9.19
N GLU A 7 8.20 15.46 9.67
CA GLU A 7 8.11 16.62 10.58
C GLU A 7 8.39 16.29 12.04
N GLY A 8 8.75 15.03 12.35
CA GLY A 8 9.24 14.65 13.67
C GLY A 8 8.24 13.89 14.54
N ASN A 9 7.04 13.53 14.05
CA ASN A 9 6.11 12.69 14.80
C ASN A 9 6.69 11.28 15.01
N ARG A 10 7.13 11.00 16.24
CA ARG A 10 7.72 9.71 16.66
C ARG A 10 6.70 8.64 17.06
N SER A 11 5.42 8.98 17.20
CA SER A 11 4.38 8.04 17.64
C SER A 11 3.87 7.13 16.52
N VAL A 12 4.11 7.49 15.25
CA VAL A 12 3.77 6.63 14.10
C VAL A 12 4.89 5.63 13.86
N VAL A 13 4.60 4.36 14.12
CA VAL A 13 5.55 3.24 14.01
C VAL A 13 5.43 2.46 12.70
N GLY A 14 4.31 2.61 11.98
CA GLY A 14 4.05 1.88 10.75
C GLY A 14 2.77 2.34 10.07
N MET A 15 2.52 1.79 8.88
CA MET A 15 1.28 1.95 8.13
C MET A 15 0.95 0.64 7.44
N MET A 16 -0.34 0.43 7.15
CA MET A 16 -0.85 -0.72 6.42
C MET A 16 -1.41 -0.23 5.08
N ILE A 17 -1.17 -0.99 4.03
CA ILE A 17 -1.68 -0.73 2.68
C ILE A 17 -2.30 -2.01 2.16
N GLU A 18 -3.55 -1.96 1.72
CA GLU A 18 -4.20 -3.06 1.02
C GLU A 18 -3.85 -2.97 -0.47
N SER A 19 -3.08 -3.94 -0.92
CA SER A 19 -2.56 -4.02 -2.29
C SER A 19 -2.79 -5.41 -2.87
N ASN A 20 -2.97 -5.47 -4.18
CA ASN A 20 -3.00 -6.71 -4.95
C ASN A 20 -2.32 -6.45 -6.31
N ILE A 21 -2.24 -7.47 -7.16
CA ILE A 21 -1.63 -7.34 -8.48
C ILE A 21 -2.45 -6.34 -9.32
N GLU A 22 -3.77 -6.58 -9.40
CA GLU A 22 -4.74 -5.73 -10.06
C GLU A 22 -5.42 -4.79 -9.04
N ALA A 23 -5.68 -3.57 -9.47
CA ALA A 23 -6.39 -2.58 -8.66
C ALA A 23 -7.89 -2.91 -8.54
N GLY A 24 -8.52 -2.37 -7.49
CA GLY A 24 -9.94 -2.52 -7.22
C GLY A 24 -10.30 -3.86 -6.57
N ASN A 25 -11.55 -4.28 -6.79
CA ASN A 25 -12.08 -5.57 -6.36
C ASN A 25 -13.02 -6.16 -7.42
N GLN A 26 -13.44 -7.40 -7.18
CA GLN A 26 -14.40 -8.15 -7.97
C GLN A 26 -15.34 -8.94 -7.06
N PRO A 27 -16.59 -9.20 -7.46
CA PRO A 27 -17.46 -10.13 -6.75
C PRO A 27 -17.02 -11.59 -6.97
N ILE A 28 -17.43 -12.50 -6.09
CA ILE A 28 -17.25 -13.94 -6.30
C ILE A 28 -18.33 -14.45 -7.27
N PRO A 29 -18.00 -14.85 -8.51
CA PRO A 29 -18.97 -15.36 -9.46
C PRO A 29 -19.40 -16.80 -9.11
N LYS A 30 -20.51 -17.28 -9.71
CA LYS A 30 -20.93 -18.68 -9.60
C LYS A 30 -19.93 -19.64 -10.25
N ASP A 31 -19.40 -19.25 -11.41
CA ASP A 31 -18.33 -19.97 -12.09
C ASP A 31 -16.99 -19.34 -11.68
N LEU A 32 -16.25 -20.03 -10.81
CA LEU A 32 -14.98 -19.55 -10.25
C LEU A 32 -13.88 -19.41 -11.30
N SER A 33 -14.02 -20.02 -12.49
CA SER A 33 -13.07 -19.83 -13.58
C SER A 33 -13.04 -18.39 -14.13
N GLN A 34 -14.09 -17.60 -13.84
CA GLN A 34 -14.21 -16.20 -14.25
C GLN A 34 -13.53 -15.22 -13.28
N LEU A 35 -12.92 -15.70 -12.19
CA LEU A 35 -12.15 -14.85 -11.29
C LEU A 35 -10.93 -14.29 -12.02
N LYS A 36 -10.81 -12.96 -11.99
CA LYS A 36 -9.60 -12.27 -12.43
C LYS A 36 -8.48 -12.58 -11.45
N TYR A 37 -7.41 -13.19 -11.93
CA TYR A 37 -6.24 -13.44 -11.11
C TYR A 37 -5.68 -12.13 -10.55
N GLY A 38 -5.32 -12.13 -9.26
CA GLY A 38 -4.68 -10.98 -8.63
C GLY A 38 -5.59 -9.77 -8.37
N CYS A 39 -6.92 -9.90 -8.48
CA CYS A 39 -7.88 -8.87 -8.10
C CYS A 39 -8.64 -9.28 -6.82
N SER A 40 -8.76 -8.37 -5.85
CA SER A 40 -9.38 -8.65 -4.54
C SER A 40 -10.85 -9.09 -4.66
N VAL A 41 -11.32 -10.00 -3.80
CA VAL A 41 -12.74 -10.37 -3.69
C VAL A 41 -13.45 -9.74 -2.48
N THR A 42 -12.71 -8.95 -1.70
CA THR A 42 -13.20 -8.25 -0.50
C THR A 42 -13.14 -6.74 -0.75
N ASP A 43 -12.28 -6.03 -0.04
CA ASP A 43 -12.07 -4.59 -0.18
C ASP A 43 -11.22 -4.28 -1.41
N ALA A 44 -11.40 -3.08 -1.95
CA ALA A 44 -10.66 -2.62 -3.12
C ALA A 44 -9.20 -2.33 -2.78
N CYS A 45 -8.28 -2.97 -3.51
CA CYS A 45 -6.84 -2.78 -3.33
C CYS A 45 -6.28 -1.77 -4.33
N VAL A 46 -5.14 -1.16 -4.00
CA VAL A 46 -4.28 -0.56 -5.03
C VAL A 46 -3.61 -1.65 -5.88
N GLY A 47 -3.25 -1.31 -7.12
CA GLY A 47 -2.53 -2.22 -8.02
C GLY A 47 -1.02 -2.28 -7.72
N TRP A 48 -0.33 -3.15 -8.45
CA TRP A 48 1.10 -3.37 -8.25
C TRP A 48 1.96 -2.12 -8.49
N ASP A 49 1.74 -1.42 -9.60
CA ASP A 49 2.54 -0.25 -9.97
C ASP A 49 2.40 0.89 -8.95
N ASP A 50 1.19 1.14 -8.47
CA ASP A 50 0.91 2.09 -7.41
C ASP A 50 1.56 1.67 -6.09
N THR A 51 1.54 0.37 -5.77
CA THR A 51 2.22 -0.16 -4.57
C THR A 51 3.71 0.13 -4.61
N VAL A 52 4.36 -0.13 -5.75
CA VAL A 52 5.79 0.16 -5.96
C VAL A 52 6.04 1.66 -5.84
N ALA A 53 5.21 2.50 -6.46
CA ALA A 53 5.34 3.95 -6.42
C ALA A 53 5.19 4.49 -4.98
N MET A 54 4.21 3.99 -4.23
CA MET A 54 3.99 4.38 -2.83
C MET A 54 5.14 3.98 -1.92
N ILE A 55 5.65 2.75 -2.02
CA ILE A 55 6.77 2.28 -1.17
C ILE A 55 8.04 3.05 -1.49
N ARG A 56 8.38 3.24 -2.77
CA ARG A 56 9.55 4.02 -3.20
C ARG A 56 9.41 5.49 -2.82
N GLY A 57 8.24 6.09 -3.04
CA GLY A 57 7.97 7.46 -2.63
C GLY A 57 8.05 7.66 -1.12
N ALA A 58 7.53 6.70 -0.34
CA ALA A 58 7.69 6.70 1.11
C ALA A 58 9.16 6.62 1.52
N HIS A 59 9.96 5.75 0.89
CA HIS A 59 11.40 5.68 1.14
C HIS A 59 12.09 7.03 0.90
N GLU A 60 11.87 7.67 -0.25
CA GLU A 60 12.49 8.95 -0.57
C GLU A 60 12.16 10.05 0.45
N VAL A 61 10.92 10.12 0.90
CA VAL A 61 10.47 11.11 1.88
C VAL A 61 10.98 10.80 3.29
N LEU A 62 11.13 9.52 3.64
CA LEU A 62 11.35 9.08 5.01
C LEU A 62 12.81 8.77 5.34
N ARG A 63 13.69 8.51 4.35
CA ARG A 63 15.06 8.03 4.58
C ARG A 63 15.85 8.87 5.58
N GLU A 64 15.78 10.20 5.47
CA GLU A 64 16.52 11.11 6.38
C GLU A 64 15.83 11.25 7.74
N GLY A 65 14.49 11.29 7.75
CA GLY A 65 13.70 11.44 8.96
C GLY A 65 13.77 10.21 9.87
N LEU A 66 13.79 9.01 9.28
CA LEU A 66 13.95 7.75 9.99
C LEU A 66 15.39 7.51 10.46
N ALA A 67 16.40 7.87 9.68
CA ALA A 67 17.81 7.74 10.09
C ALA A 67 18.13 8.54 11.37
N LYS A 68 17.42 9.64 11.62
CA LYS A 68 17.55 10.46 12.84
C LYS A 68 16.81 9.89 14.06
N ARG A 69 16.07 8.77 13.92
CA ARG A 69 15.24 8.25 15.00
C ARG A 69 16.02 7.51 16.09
N GLY A 70 17.21 6.97 15.77
CA GLY A 70 18.03 6.19 16.70
C GLY A 70 17.54 4.76 16.76
#